data_AF-A0A543Q321-F1
#
_entry.id   AF-A0A543Q321-F1
#
_cell.length_a   1.000
_cell.length_b   1.000
_cell.length_c   1.000
_cell.angle_alpha   90.00
_cell.angle_beta   90.00
_cell.angle_gamma   90.00
#
_symmetry.space_group_name_H-M   'P 1'
#
loop_
_entity.id
_entity.type
_entity.pdbx_description
1 polymer ?
#
loop_
_entity_poly.entity_id
_entity_poly.type
_entity_poly.pdbx_seq_one_letter_code
_entity_poly.pdbx_strand_id
1 'polypeptide(L)'
;MKISKLFLVIPPLFGMALAGCSDVSQGPQGGHPVSWYLHHQKKMSQEVDWCKNSAGRDKLESCKNAEKAFDNALSYNAKKNLHSVGKALS
;
A
#
# COMPACT_ATOMS: atom_id res chain seq x y z
N MET A 1 30.45 19.54 54.70
CA MET A 1 30.83 19.82 53.30
C MET A 1 31.08 18.47 52.64
N LYS A 2 30.51 18.03 51.52
CA LYS A 2 29.64 18.61 50.49
C LYS A 2 28.64 17.50 50.09
N ILE A 3 27.38 17.88 49.93
CA ILE A 3 26.34 17.05 49.34
C ILE A 3 26.53 17.15 47.83
N SER A 4 27.12 16.14 47.20
CA SER A 4 27.22 16.09 45.74
C SER A 4 26.05 15.27 45.19
N LYS A 5 25.08 16.04 44.70
CA LYS A 5 23.93 15.67 43.87
C LYS A 5 24.27 14.52 42.91
N LEU A 6 23.71 13.33 43.18
CA LEU A 6 23.66 12.26 42.19
C LEU A 6 22.48 12.57 41.26
N PHE A 7 22.83 12.88 40.01
CA PHE A 7 21.90 13.29 38.98
C PHE A 7 20.90 12.16 38.65
N LEU A 8 19.62 12.54 38.67
CA LEU A 8 18.53 11.90 37.93
C LEU A 8 18.92 11.72 36.46
N VAL A 9 18.97 10.48 35.98
CA VAL A 9 18.84 10.17 34.54
C VAL A 9 18.05 8.88 34.37
N ILE A 10 16.75 9.01 34.05
CA ILE A 10 15.88 7.95 33.51
C ILE A 10 15.36 8.49 32.17
N PRO A 11 15.03 7.66 31.18
CA PRO A 11 15.83 6.74 30.38
C PRO A 11 16.04 7.36 28.97
N PRO A 12 16.57 6.64 27.96
CA PRO A 12 15.65 6.39 26.84
C PRO A 12 15.86 5.06 26.10
N LEU A 13 14.77 4.58 25.50
CA LEU A 13 14.74 3.81 24.25
C LEU A 13 15.23 2.35 24.29
N PHE A 14 14.49 1.49 25.01
CA PHE A 14 14.25 0.13 24.51
C PHE A 14 12.92 0.10 23.73
N GLY A 15 12.83 0.94 22.71
CA GLY A 15 11.90 0.72 21.61
C GLY A 15 12.57 -0.30 20.70
N MET A 16 12.53 -1.59 21.06
CA MET A 16 12.83 -2.65 20.11
C MET A 16 11.93 -2.39 18.90
N ALA A 17 12.56 -2.02 17.80
CA ALA A 17 11.92 -1.89 16.52
C ALA A 17 11.04 -3.12 16.34
N LEU A 18 9.74 -2.91 16.11
CA LEU A 18 8.98 -3.86 15.33
C LEU A 18 9.71 -3.91 13.98
N ALA A 19 10.67 -4.83 13.86
CA ALA A 19 11.08 -5.38 12.57
C ALA A 19 9.87 -6.16 12.03
N GLY A 20 8.83 -5.41 11.68
CA GLY A 20 7.61 -5.90 11.09
C GLY A 20 7.92 -6.26 9.65
N CYS A 21 8.23 -7.53 9.46
CA CYS A 21 7.91 -8.34 8.29
C CYS A 21 8.29 -7.75 6.90
N SER A 22 9.42 -8.26 6.39
CA SER A 22 9.72 -8.41 4.95
C SER A 22 9.61 -7.14 4.10
N ASP A 23 10.63 -6.31 4.18
CA ASP A 23 10.89 -5.18 3.28
C ASP A 23 11.38 -5.65 1.90
N VAL A 24 10.64 -6.55 1.25
CA VAL A 24 10.70 -6.61 -0.22
C VAL A 24 9.92 -5.38 -0.63
N SER A 25 10.59 -4.28 -0.97
CA SER A 25 9.96 -3.01 -1.34
C SER A 25 8.87 -3.23 -2.39
N GLN A 26 7.62 -3.40 -1.95
CA GLN A 26 6.45 -3.70 -2.77
C GLN A 26 5.88 -2.43 -3.42
N GLY A 27 6.68 -1.38 -3.56
CA GLY A 27 6.21 -0.13 -4.14
C GLY A 27 5.39 0.76 -3.20
N PRO A 28 5.05 1.98 -3.66
CA PRO A 28 4.42 3.01 -2.84
C PRO A 28 3.02 2.64 -2.33
N GLN A 29 2.33 1.70 -2.98
CA GLN A 29 1.01 1.17 -2.60
C GLN A 29 1.07 -0.35 -2.35
N GLY A 30 2.24 -0.88 -2.00
CA GLY A 30 2.48 -2.31 -1.88
C GLY A 30 1.59 -3.06 -0.89
N GLY A 31 1.50 -4.39 -1.09
CA GLY A 31 0.79 -5.29 -0.17
C GLY A 31 -0.73 -5.34 -0.33
N HIS A 32 -1.28 -4.66 -1.35
CA HIS A 32 -2.72 -4.65 -1.60
C HIS A 32 -3.16 -5.71 -2.64
N PRO A 33 -4.33 -6.35 -2.46
CA PRO A 33 -4.90 -7.26 -3.44
C PRO A 33 -5.51 -6.50 -4.63
N VAL A 34 -5.77 -7.22 -5.73
CA VAL A 34 -6.41 -6.69 -6.96
C VAL A 34 -7.70 -5.91 -6.66
N SER A 35 -8.56 -6.43 -5.77
CA SER A 35 -9.82 -5.78 -5.41
C SER A 35 -9.60 -4.41 -4.81
N TRP A 36 -8.63 -4.26 -3.91
CA TRP A 36 -8.31 -2.97 -3.31
C TRP A 36 -7.91 -1.95 -4.37
N TYR A 37 -7.06 -2.35 -5.33
CA TYR A 37 -6.68 -1.48 -6.45
C TYR A 37 -7.85 -1.09 -7.36
N LEU A 38 -8.80 -1.99 -7.62
CA LEU A 38 -10.02 -1.69 -8.37
C LEU A 38 -10.89 -0.63 -7.68
N HIS A 39 -10.89 -0.60 -6.34
CA HIS A 39 -11.56 0.44 -5.55
C HIS A 39 -10.74 1.74 -5.43
N HIS A 40 -9.41 1.66 -5.59
CA HIS A 40 -8.48 2.78 -5.44
C HIS A 40 -7.69 3.05 -6.74
N GLN A 41 -8.40 3.28 -7.85
CA GLN A 41 -7.80 3.34 -9.20
C GLN A 41 -6.71 4.41 -9.37
N LYS A 42 -6.78 5.53 -8.60
CA LYS A 42 -5.70 6.52 -8.58
C LYS A 42 -4.41 5.94 -8.01
N LYS A 43 -4.50 5.14 -6.95
CA LYS A 43 -3.36 4.46 -6.30
C LYS A 43 -2.83 3.33 -7.16
N MET A 44 -3.74 2.57 -7.79
CA MET A 44 -3.39 1.58 -8.80
C MET A 44 -2.55 2.18 -9.93
N SER A 45 -2.97 3.32 -10.49
CA SER A 45 -2.23 3.98 -11.57
C SER A 45 -0.83 4.40 -11.13
N GLN A 46 -0.71 4.98 -9.93
CA GLN A 46 0.58 5.35 -9.33
C GLN A 46 1.51 4.14 -9.13
N GLU A 47 0.95 3.01 -8.71
CA GLU A 47 1.69 1.76 -8.53
C GLU A 47 2.15 1.20 -9.89
N VAL A 48 1.26 1.11 -10.88
CA VAL A 48 1.61 0.65 -12.25
C VAL A 48 2.72 1.49 -12.86
N ASP A 49 2.65 2.82 -12.71
CA ASP A 49 3.71 3.72 -13.19
C ASP A 49 5.02 3.45 -12.45
N TRP A 50 4.98 3.27 -11.12
CA TRP A 50 6.16 2.92 -10.34
C TRP A 50 6.77 1.57 -10.74
N CYS A 51 5.93 0.57 -11.06
CA CYS A 51 6.36 -0.74 -11.53
C CYS A 51 7.10 -0.67 -12.87
N LYS A 52 6.63 0.17 -13.79
CA LYS A 52 7.25 0.36 -15.12
C LYS A 52 8.58 1.12 -15.08
N ASN A 53 8.81 1.91 -14.03
CA ASN A 53 10.00 2.76 -13.92
C ASN A 53 11.31 2.01 -13.63
N SER A 54 11.28 0.70 -13.37
CA SER A 54 12.50 -0.11 -13.20
C SER A 54 12.28 -1.55 -13.63
N ALA A 55 13.23 -2.11 -14.38
CA ALA A 55 13.24 -3.53 -14.68
C ALA A 55 13.28 -4.37 -13.39
N GLY A 56 12.59 -5.52 -13.40
CA GLY A 56 12.56 -6.46 -12.28
C GLY A 56 11.46 -6.20 -11.24
N ARG A 57 10.79 -5.04 -11.28
CA ARG A 57 9.64 -4.75 -10.40
C ARG A 57 8.38 -5.50 -10.81
N ASP A 58 8.27 -5.90 -12.07
CA ASP A 58 7.21 -6.78 -12.60
C ASP A 58 7.05 -8.09 -11.80
N LYS A 59 8.12 -8.55 -11.15
CA LYS A 59 8.11 -9.76 -10.32
C LYS A 59 7.49 -9.54 -8.94
N LEU A 60 7.36 -8.29 -8.48
CA LEU A 60 6.75 -7.95 -7.21
C LEU A 60 5.24 -8.25 -7.25
N GLU A 61 4.72 -8.79 -6.16
CA GLU A 61 3.30 -9.13 -6.07
C GLU A 61 2.41 -7.89 -6.13
N SER A 62 2.88 -6.74 -5.62
CA SER A 62 2.17 -5.47 -5.79
C SER A 62 1.99 -5.08 -7.25
N CYS A 63 3.04 -5.24 -8.07
CA CYS A 63 3.02 -4.93 -9.49
C CYS A 63 2.09 -5.87 -10.25
N LYS A 64 2.17 -7.18 -10.00
CA LYS A 64 1.23 -8.15 -10.60
C LYS A 64 -0.22 -7.84 -10.24
N ASN A 65 -0.49 -7.49 -8.98
CA ASN A 65 -1.82 -7.15 -8.52
C ASN A 65 -2.33 -5.82 -9.11
N ALA A 66 -1.47 -4.81 -9.20
CA ALA A 66 -1.80 -3.51 -9.76
C ALA A 66 -2.05 -3.60 -11.28
N GLU A 67 -1.22 -4.34 -12.02
CA GLU A 67 -1.42 -4.58 -13.45
C GLU A 67 -2.69 -5.38 -13.72
N LYS A 68 -2.91 -6.47 -12.98
CA LYS A 68 -4.16 -7.23 -13.09
C LYS A 68 -5.39 -6.39 -12.74
N ALA A 69 -5.29 -5.48 -11.78
CA ALA A 69 -6.37 -4.55 -11.49
C ALA A 69 -6.57 -3.53 -12.62
N PHE A 70 -5.49 -3.03 -13.22
CA PHE A 70 -5.54 -2.13 -14.37
C PHE A 70 -6.27 -2.76 -15.55
N ASP A 71 -5.94 -4.02 -15.89
CA ASP A 71 -6.60 -4.77 -16.97
C ASP A 71 -8.10 -5.00 -16.69
N ASN A 72 -8.47 -5.17 -15.41
CA ASN A 72 -9.85 -5.39 -14.98
C ASN A 72 -10.65 -4.09 -14.78
N ALA A 73 -10.03 -2.91 -14.79
CA ALA A 73 -10.64 -1.65 -14.39
C ALA A 73 -11.84 -1.27 -15.27
N LEU A 74 -11.76 -1.51 -16.58
CA LEU A 74 -12.85 -1.20 -17.51
C LEU A 74 -14.10 -2.03 -17.18
N SER A 75 -13.95 -3.34 -17.11
CA SER A 75 -15.06 -4.27 -16.80
C SER A 75 -15.64 -4.01 -15.41
N TYR A 76 -14.79 -3.71 -14.43
CA TYR A 76 -15.21 -3.34 -13.09
C TYR A 76 -16.05 -2.05 -13.08
N ASN A 77 -15.60 -1.01 -13.79
CA ASN A 77 -16.31 0.27 -13.90
C ASN A 77 -17.63 0.13 -14.66
N ALA A 78 -17.65 -0.66 -15.74
CA ALA A 78 -18.87 -0.96 -16.49
C ALA A 78 -19.92 -1.65 -15.60
N LYS A 79 -19.52 -2.69 -14.85
CA LYS A 79 -20.40 -3.39 -13.90
C LYS A 79 -20.93 -2.45 -12.81
N LYS A 80 -20.06 -1.61 -12.25
CA LYS A 80 -20.44 -0.62 -11.22
C LYS A 80 -21.48 0.37 -11.75
N ASN A 81 -21.30 0.85 -12.97
CA ASN A 81 -22.25 1.77 -13.61
C ASN A 81 -23.59 1.09 -13.91
N LEU A 82 -23.58 -0.11 -14.49
CA LEU A 82 -24.79 -0.88 -14.75
C LEU A 82 -25.59 -1.14 -13.47
N HIS A 83 -24.91 -1.53 -12.39
CA HIS A 83 -25.55 -1.73 -11.09
C HIS A 83 -26.15 -0.43 -10.54
N SER A 84 -25.45 0.69 -10.66
CA SER A 84 -25.97 2.00 -10.25
C SER A 84 -27.21 2.42 -11.04
N VAL A 85 -27.20 2.20 -12.36
CA VAL A 85 -28.35 2.50 -13.24
C VAL A 85 -29.52 1.60 -12.91
N GLY A 86 -29.31 0.28 -12.80
CA GLY A 86 -30.37 -0.66 -12.42
C GLY A 86 -31.02 -0.31 -11.08
N LYS A 87 -30.22 0.10 -10.09
CA LYS A 87 -30.72 0.57 -8.79
C LYS A 87 -31.53 1.87 -8.90
N ALA A 88 -31.16 2.78 -9.80
CA ALA A 88 -31.90 4.04 -10.00
C ALA A 88 -33.23 3.84 -10.73
N LEU A 89 -33.39 2.72 -11.46
CA LEU A 89 -34.58 2.38 -12.23
C LEU A 89 -35.53 1.40 -11.51
N SER A 90 -35.15 0.90 -10.33
CA SER A 90 -35.96 0.00 -9.49
C SER A 90 -36.68 0.80 -8.41
#